data_AF-A0A938UQS2-F1
#
_entry.id   AF-A0A938UQS2-F1
#
_cell.length_a   1.000
_cell.length_b   1.000
_cell.length_c   1.000
_cell.angle_alpha   90.00
_cell.angle_beta   90.00
_cell.angle_gamma   90.00
#
_symmetry.space_group_name_H-M   'P 1'
#
loop_
_entity.id
_entity.type
_entity.pdbx_description
1 polymer ?
#
loop_
_entity_poly.entity_id
_entity_poly.type
_entity_poly.pdbx_seq_one_letter_code
_entity_poly.pdbx_strand_id
1 'polypeptide(L)'
;MANSATWLRLWHVTVAFCAAAGVACGDPPLAPAALDVGAGAVADFAAGGLDGSGGRASADTAKTEIVDAATGPAEAPSGDAPAGDAQAGDSGPDGPTAPADAAFVGDGWDQVGDDGVAVPDAGLADFALVAVAPPAGATGLAHAFSITLTFSADLKAAAATKNTIAVTTNGGVGLPCKFAVAGKQLTITPIAAAPAASRVAVVLGTLVQSYQGVPLQETALSWYTADWADQAGYAQLAERFAPTVRQAIGGPSDYLRAPDFDGDWLLADNPKNAADKPALGQVAWAATETRSHLYLTYLYYWPARSAVAPGVPFDNDTAGAMVVVDRKTQLPVALQTFFKAKSDEQSWLWTATEAGWPTKSKFIRAVVPRDQLFEVVDAPGCADATAASCKRRHPAYLTAGSHQSCLWTDAGEVADQQCVLNAATKAALKVVQYQPAPVATAAALPDGNATYALVPLLQSWWLHRDESGPAGPFVDTQFVYVPAQGRPTGPGYGLGSKLVSAKTDDFARPPWAWRWKPGTLSASYYDLPRGAAFLDPAWQMWHRLGGETAGLAKWDEAKKTGFSTDYCFNAYLGIDVRKSEPCQLGP
;
A
#
# COMPACT_ATOMS: atom_id res chain seq x y z
N MET A 1 -18.41 52.49 65.63
CA MET A 1 -18.38 52.65 64.16
C MET A 1 -17.68 51.40 63.63
N ALA A 2 -18.41 50.29 63.50
CA ALA A 2 -19.12 49.82 62.28
C ALA A 2 -18.13 49.35 61.19
N ASN A 3 -18.24 48.16 60.58
CA ASN A 3 -19.03 46.97 60.84
C ASN A 3 -18.37 45.80 60.06
N SER A 4 -18.53 44.60 60.60
CA SER A 4 -18.26 43.26 60.06
C SER A 4 -18.99 42.92 58.76
N ALA A 5 -18.42 42.05 57.91
CA ALA A 5 -19.15 40.99 57.19
C ALA A 5 -18.20 40.00 56.49
N THR A 6 -18.15 38.80 57.05
CA THR A 6 -17.65 37.54 56.48
C THR A 6 -18.66 37.02 55.44
N TRP A 7 -18.22 36.55 54.28
CA TRP A 7 -19.06 35.78 53.35
C TRP A 7 -18.46 34.40 53.09
N LEU A 8 -19.15 33.39 53.63
CA LEU A 8 -19.08 31.97 53.28
C LEU A 8 -19.61 31.79 51.84
N ARG A 9 -18.96 30.94 51.04
CA ARG A 9 -19.62 30.24 49.93
C ARG A 9 -19.46 28.74 50.10
N LEU A 10 -20.62 28.09 50.27
CA LEU A 10 -20.84 26.65 50.29
C LEU A 10 -20.32 25.99 49.01
N TRP A 11 -19.55 24.92 49.17
CA TRP A 11 -19.44 23.85 48.19
C TRP A 11 -20.56 22.84 48.45
N HIS A 12 -21.44 22.63 47.48
CA HIS A 12 -22.32 21.46 47.45
C HIS A 12 -21.49 20.28 46.92
N VAL A 13 -21.12 19.37 47.82
CA VAL A 13 -20.67 18.02 47.48
C VAL A 13 -21.86 17.10 47.72
N THR A 14 -22.45 16.57 46.66
CA THR A 14 -23.40 15.47 46.75
C THR A 14 -22.61 14.17 46.75
N VAL A 15 -22.58 13.48 47.89
CA VAL A 15 -22.09 12.10 48.04
C VAL A 15 -23.29 11.16 48.03
N ALA A 16 -23.20 10.09 47.22
CA ALA A 16 -23.62 8.70 47.50
C ALA A 16 -23.79 7.97 46.14
N PHE A 17 -23.36 6.72 45.88
CA PHE A 17 -23.11 5.55 46.72
C PHE A 17 -21.98 4.70 46.11
N CYS A 18 -21.17 4.04 46.95
CA CYS A 18 -20.22 2.99 46.60
C CYS A 18 -20.88 1.60 46.57
N ALA A 19 -20.48 0.76 45.60
CA ALA A 19 -20.31 -0.69 45.72
C ALA A 19 -19.32 -1.13 44.61
N ALA A 20 -18.04 -1.38 44.95
CA ALA A 20 -17.40 -2.70 45.13
C ALA A 20 -17.34 -3.55 43.84
N ALA A 21 -16.25 -4.19 43.40
CA ALA A 21 -14.87 -4.37 43.85
C ALA A 21 -14.09 -5.00 42.67
N GLY A 22 -12.77 -4.84 42.59
CA GLY A 22 -11.94 -5.56 41.61
C GLY A 22 -10.56 -4.94 41.39
N VAL A 23 -9.69 -5.02 42.41
CA VAL A 23 -8.27 -4.67 42.30
C VAL A 23 -7.56 -5.74 41.49
N ALA A 24 -6.97 -5.37 40.35
CA ALA A 24 -5.94 -6.18 39.69
C ALA A 24 -4.57 -5.52 39.93
N CYS A 25 -3.65 -6.33 40.43
CA CYS A 25 -2.28 -5.96 40.78
C CYS A 25 -1.51 -5.54 39.52
N GLY A 26 -0.66 -4.53 39.67
CA GLY A 26 0.22 -4.05 38.61
C GLY A 26 1.34 -5.04 38.30
N ASP A 27 1.64 -5.18 37.01
CA ASP A 27 2.85 -5.85 36.53
C ASP A 27 4.07 -4.94 36.73
N PRO A 28 5.20 -5.46 37.22
CA PRO A 28 6.45 -4.71 37.26
C PRO A 28 7.05 -4.56 35.84
N PRO A 29 7.85 -3.50 35.60
CA PRO A 29 8.46 -3.29 34.29
C PRO A 29 9.49 -4.38 33.98
N LEU A 30 9.34 -5.02 32.82
CA LEU A 30 10.34 -5.93 32.27
C LEU A 30 11.56 -5.11 31.82
N ALA A 31 12.71 -5.42 32.40
CA ALA A 31 14.00 -4.88 31.98
C ALA A 31 14.35 -5.32 30.55
N PRO A 32 15.06 -4.50 29.76
CA PRO A 32 15.49 -4.87 28.42
C PRO A 32 16.50 -6.02 28.47
N ALA A 33 16.26 -7.06 27.69
CA ALA A 33 17.23 -8.11 27.43
C ALA A 33 18.42 -7.49 26.67
N ALA A 34 19.60 -7.52 27.28
CA ALA A 34 20.85 -7.20 26.61
C ALA A 34 21.12 -8.27 25.54
N LEU A 35 21.12 -7.85 24.28
CA LEU A 35 21.61 -8.66 23.17
C LEU A 35 23.12 -8.41 23.08
N ASP A 36 23.89 -9.34 23.65
CA ASP A 36 25.34 -9.37 23.55
C ASP A 36 25.72 -9.95 22.17
N VAL A 37 25.95 -9.06 21.20
CA VAL A 37 26.53 -9.41 19.91
C VAL A 37 28.05 -9.39 20.04
N GLY A 38 28.59 -10.59 20.29
CA GLY A 38 30.03 -10.84 20.28
C GLY A 38 30.66 -10.42 18.95
N ALA A 39 31.72 -9.62 19.05
CA ALA A 39 32.60 -9.26 17.96
C ALA A 39 33.30 -10.51 17.40
N GLY A 40 33.07 -10.82 16.13
CA GLY A 40 33.73 -11.90 15.41
C GLY A 40 34.00 -11.50 13.95
N ALA A 41 35.27 -11.13 13.70
CA ALA A 41 36.00 -11.14 12.42
C ALA A 41 35.23 -10.73 11.14
N VAL A 42 35.40 -9.47 10.74
CA VAL A 42 35.14 -9.03 9.36
C VAL A 42 36.40 -9.31 8.55
N ALA A 43 36.28 -10.19 7.55
CA ALA A 43 37.32 -10.39 6.54
C ALA A 43 37.28 -9.26 5.51
N ASP A 44 38.45 -8.69 5.25
CA ASP A 44 38.73 -7.71 4.20
C ASP A 44 38.21 -8.19 2.83
N PHE A 45 37.39 -7.36 2.18
CA PHE A 45 37.29 -7.35 0.73
C PHE A 45 37.70 -5.96 0.23
N ALA A 46 38.86 -5.96 -0.41
CA ALA A 46 39.55 -4.80 -0.94
C ALA A 46 38.72 -4.04 -1.98
N ALA A 47 38.81 -2.72 -1.88
CA ALA A 47 38.33 -1.76 -2.86
C ALA A 47 39.12 -1.90 -4.17
N GLY A 48 38.41 -2.15 -5.27
CA GLY A 48 38.90 -1.93 -6.63
C GLY A 48 38.51 -0.53 -7.08
N GLY A 49 39.50 0.37 -7.14
CA GLY A 49 39.35 1.68 -7.76
C GLY A 49 39.32 1.60 -9.28
N LEU A 50 38.64 2.56 -9.90
CA LEU A 50 38.93 2.99 -11.26
C LEU A 50 38.83 4.52 -11.32
N ASP A 51 40.02 5.12 -11.42
CA ASP A 51 40.25 6.45 -11.96
C ASP A 51 39.84 6.51 -13.44
N GLY A 52 39.41 7.69 -13.87
CA GLY A 52 39.07 7.97 -15.26
C GLY A 52 38.85 9.45 -15.53
N SER A 53 39.89 10.26 -15.32
CA SER A 53 39.96 11.65 -15.78
C SER A 53 40.06 11.73 -17.31
N GLY A 54 39.30 12.63 -17.94
CA GLY A 54 39.46 12.96 -19.34
C GLY A 54 38.64 14.18 -19.74
N GLY A 55 39.19 15.38 -19.55
CA GLY A 55 38.61 16.61 -20.08
C GLY A 55 38.86 16.77 -21.57
N ARG A 56 37.92 17.40 -22.28
CA ARG A 56 38.16 18.15 -23.52
C ARG A 56 37.03 19.17 -23.72
N ALA A 57 37.42 20.43 -23.86
CA ALA A 57 36.61 21.49 -24.42
C ALA A 57 36.80 21.51 -25.95
N SER A 58 35.72 21.74 -26.70
CA SER A 58 35.72 22.56 -27.92
C SER A 58 34.29 22.85 -28.35
N ALA A 59 34.01 24.12 -28.62
CA ALA A 59 32.90 24.56 -29.46
C ALA A 59 33.04 23.98 -30.88
N ASP A 60 31.94 23.70 -31.58
CA ASP A 60 31.45 24.59 -32.63
C ASP A 60 30.11 24.09 -33.23
N THR A 61 29.43 25.07 -33.83
CA THR A 61 28.19 25.10 -34.61
C THR A 61 27.96 24.00 -35.67
N ALA A 62 26.71 23.54 -35.81
CA ALA A 62 26.05 23.37 -37.12
C ALA A 62 24.54 23.09 -36.98
N LYS A 63 23.77 23.81 -37.80
CA LYS A 63 22.35 23.62 -38.09
C LYS A 63 22.16 22.46 -39.08
N THR A 64 21.08 21.69 -38.92
CA THR A 64 20.43 20.94 -40.01
C THR A 64 18.98 20.67 -39.60
N GLU A 65 18.04 21.49 -40.09
CA GLU A 65 16.99 21.14 -41.06
C GLU A 65 16.20 19.85 -40.75
N ILE A 66 14.99 20.08 -40.26
CA ILE A 66 13.88 19.11 -40.24
C ILE A 66 13.26 19.12 -41.64
N VAL A 67 13.17 17.94 -42.26
CA VAL A 67 12.40 17.71 -43.48
C VAL A 67 11.35 16.64 -43.17
N ASP A 68 10.09 17.03 -43.33
CA ASP A 68 8.92 16.15 -43.40
C ASP A 68 9.04 15.17 -44.57
N ALA A 69 8.65 13.91 -44.37
CA ALA A 69 7.84 13.15 -45.32
C ALA A 69 7.38 11.81 -44.74
N ALA A 70 6.07 11.66 -44.66
CA ALA A 70 5.37 10.38 -44.60
C ALA A 70 5.53 9.60 -45.91
N THR A 71 5.48 8.25 -45.84
CA THR A 71 4.65 7.33 -46.65
C THR A 71 5.30 5.93 -46.76
N GLY A 72 4.50 4.87 -46.55
CA GLY A 72 4.75 3.54 -47.12
C GLY A 72 4.72 2.38 -46.13
N PRO A 73 4.24 1.18 -46.53
CA PRO A 73 3.10 0.57 -45.85
C PRO A 73 3.33 -0.86 -45.30
N ALA A 74 2.27 -1.36 -44.68
CA ALA A 74 2.08 -2.67 -44.08
C ALA A 74 2.37 -3.87 -45.00
N GLU A 75 2.89 -4.95 -44.42
CA GLU A 75 2.81 -6.31 -44.96
C GLU A 75 2.03 -7.21 -44.01
N ALA A 76 1.07 -7.92 -44.60
CA ALA A 76 0.30 -9.02 -44.03
C ALA A 76 0.80 -10.35 -44.65
N PRO A 77 0.38 -11.52 -44.12
CA PRO A 77 1.19 -12.73 -44.06
C PRO A 77 1.01 -13.67 -45.27
N SER A 78 1.96 -14.59 -45.45
CA SER A 78 1.78 -15.78 -46.29
C SER A 78 2.27 -17.03 -45.55
N GLY A 79 1.41 -18.04 -45.52
CA GLY A 79 1.78 -19.41 -45.21
C GLY A 79 2.23 -20.15 -46.48
N ASP A 80 2.84 -21.31 -46.30
CA ASP A 80 2.41 -22.55 -46.97
C ASP A 80 3.24 -23.74 -46.49
N ALA A 81 2.55 -24.87 -46.36
CA ALA A 81 3.11 -26.20 -46.11
C ALA A 81 3.81 -26.75 -47.37
N PRO A 82 4.45 -27.94 -47.28
CA PRO A 82 3.76 -29.10 -47.86
C PRO A 82 3.96 -30.44 -47.12
N ALA A 83 3.10 -31.38 -47.50
CA ALA A 83 2.99 -32.78 -47.08
C ALA A 83 3.93 -33.74 -47.86
N GLY A 84 4.08 -34.98 -47.37
CA GLY A 84 4.50 -36.14 -48.20
C GLY A 84 5.12 -37.36 -47.50
N ASP A 85 4.26 -38.30 -47.07
CA ASP A 85 4.28 -39.78 -47.21
C ASP A 85 5.42 -40.74 -46.74
N ALA A 86 4.98 -41.66 -45.85
CA ALA A 86 4.91 -43.15 -45.93
C ALA A 86 6.15 -44.11 -45.88
N GLN A 87 6.14 -44.90 -44.78
CA GLN A 87 6.30 -46.37 -44.62
C GLN A 87 7.56 -47.17 -45.06
N ALA A 88 8.08 -47.96 -44.09
CA ALA A 88 8.25 -49.43 -44.08
C ALA A 88 9.66 -49.97 -43.68
N GLY A 89 9.69 -50.94 -42.76
CA GLY A 89 10.48 -52.17 -42.92
C GLY A 89 11.85 -52.33 -42.23
N ASP A 90 11.85 -53.15 -41.16
CA ASP A 90 12.62 -54.41 -41.05
C ASP A 90 14.06 -54.49 -40.45
N SER A 91 14.21 -55.56 -39.64
CA SER A 91 15.37 -56.40 -39.31
C SER A 91 16.47 -55.94 -38.32
N GLY A 92 16.68 -56.77 -37.28
CA GLY A 92 17.87 -56.79 -36.40
C GLY A 92 19.14 -57.30 -37.12
N PRO A 93 20.22 -57.79 -36.45
CA PRO A 93 20.22 -58.60 -35.22
C PRO A 93 21.42 -58.38 -34.24
N ASP A 94 21.50 -59.28 -33.25
CA ASP A 94 22.67 -59.75 -32.47
C ASP A 94 23.15 -59.03 -31.17
N GLY A 95 23.16 -59.83 -30.08
CA GLY A 95 23.83 -59.55 -28.79
C GLY A 95 25.35 -59.74 -28.84
N PRO A 96 26.10 -59.91 -27.71
CA PRO A 96 25.76 -60.82 -26.61
C PRO A 96 26.21 -60.45 -25.17
N THR A 97 25.85 -61.35 -24.25
CA THR A 97 26.54 -61.80 -23.00
C THR A 97 26.51 -61.00 -21.68
N ALA A 98 25.98 -61.70 -20.66
CA ALA A 98 26.11 -61.49 -19.21
C ALA A 98 27.51 -61.89 -18.66
N PRO A 99 27.78 -61.62 -17.37
CA PRO A 99 27.66 -62.67 -16.34
C PRO A 99 27.00 -62.16 -15.03
N ALA A 100 26.06 -62.89 -14.41
CA ALA A 100 26.15 -64.06 -13.51
C ALA A 100 26.26 -63.69 -12.01
N ASP A 101 25.17 -64.02 -11.31
CA ASP A 101 25.00 -64.65 -10.00
C ASP A 101 25.72 -64.12 -8.74
N ALA A 102 24.89 -63.69 -7.78
CA ALA A 102 25.05 -64.05 -6.37
C ALA A 102 23.67 -64.27 -5.73
N ALA A 103 23.47 -65.50 -5.26
CA ALA A 103 22.29 -65.98 -4.55
C ALA A 103 22.17 -65.36 -3.15
N PHE A 104 20.93 -65.08 -2.72
CA PHE A 104 20.57 -65.07 -1.30
C PHE A 104 19.25 -65.82 -1.12
N VAL A 105 19.34 -66.90 -0.34
CA VAL A 105 18.25 -67.82 0.03
C VAL A 105 17.98 -67.61 1.52
N GLY A 106 16.71 -67.43 1.87
CA GLY A 106 16.13 -67.63 3.21
C GLY A 106 16.19 -66.41 4.15
N ASP A 107 15.26 -66.17 5.09
CA ASP A 107 14.26 -67.03 5.72
C ASP A 107 13.05 -66.19 6.22
N GLY A 108 11.86 -66.78 6.14
CA GLY A 108 10.67 -66.59 6.99
C GLY A 108 10.43 -65.27 7.73
N TRP A 109 9.44 -64.53 7.26
CA TRP A 109 8.47 -63.87 8.14
C TRP A 109 7.05 -64.27 7.73
N ASP A 110 6.32 -64.78 8.71
CA ASP A 110 4.97 -65.34 8.63
C ASP A 110 4.00 -64.48 7.82
N GLN A 111 3.40 -65.11 6.81
CA GLN A 111 2.09 -64.71 6.31
C GLN A 111 1.04 -65.05 7.37
N VAL A 112 0.70 -64.07 8.19
CA VAL A 112 -0.58 -64.09 8.90
C VAL A 112 -1.66 -63.89 7.85
N GLY A 113 -2.52 -64.90 7.69
CA GLY A 113 -3.65 -64.87 6.77
C GLY A 113 -4.53 -63.66 7.02
N ASP A 114 -4.64 -62.81 5.99
CA ASP A 114 -5.69 -61.82 5.90
C ASP A 114 -6.76 -62.41 4.99
N ASP A 115 -7.81 -62.93 5.62
CA ASP A 115 -9.02 -63.38 4.96
C ASP A 115 -9.65 -62.16 4.30
N GLY A 116 -9.29 -61.94 3.03
CA GLY A 116 -9.78 -60.89 2.16
C GLY A 116 -11.29 -60.97 1.96
N VAL A 117 -12.04 -60.57 2.98
CA VAL A 117 -13.30 -59.88 2.79
C VAL A 117 -12.88 -58.51 2.28
N ALA A 118 -13.02 -58.30 0.96
CA ALA A 118 -13.12 -56.96 0.43
C ALA A 118 -14.29 -56.29 1.14
N VAL A 119 -14.00 -55.59 2.25
CA VAL A 119 -14.94 -54.68 2.87
C VAL A 119 -15.26 -53.70 1.74
N PRO A 120 -16.52 -53.61 1.30
CA PRO A 120 -16.86 -52.64 0.27
C PRO A 120 -16.38 -51.30 0.77
N ASP A 121 -15.70 -50.52 -0.07
CA ASP A 121 -15.50 -49.09 0.12
C ASP A 121 -16.90 -48.48 0.26
N ALA A 122 -17.45 -48.53 1.48
CA ALA A 122 -18.64 -47.81 1.84
C ALA A 122 -18.22 -46.36 1.72
N GLY A 123 -18.53 -45.76 0.56
CA GLY A 123 -17.99 -44.49 0.10
C GLY A 123 -17.85 -43.53 1.27
N LEU A 124 -16.61 -43.34 1.72
CA LEU A 124 -16.34 -42.47 2.86
C LEU A 124 -16.84 -41.09 2.44
N ALA A 125 -17.71 -40.50 3.24
CA ALA A 125 -18.27 -39.19 2.94
C ALA A 125 -17.15 -38.16 2.75
N ASP A 126 -17.33 -37.25 1.79
CA ASP A 126 -16.34 -36.21 1.48
C ASP A 126 -15.95 -35.42 2.74
N PHE A 127 -14.64 -35.25 2.93
CA PHE A 127 -14.09 -34.42 4.00
C PHE A 127 -13.91 -32.99 3.48
N ALA A 128 -14.72 -32.08 4.02
CA ALA A 128 -14.79 -30.70 3.55
C ALA A 128 -14.79 -29.72 4.72
N LEU A 129 -14.29 -28.51 4.48
CA LEU A 129 -14.45 -27.38 5.36
C LEU A 129 -15.86 -26.80 5.17
N VAL A 130 -16.67 -26.75 6.22
CA VAL A 130 -18.10 -26.36 6.13
C VAL A 130 -18.40 -25.00 6.75
N ALA A 131 -17.58 -24.52 7.69
CA ALA A 131 -17.74 -23.20 8.28
C ALA A 131 -16.42 -22.65 8.84
N VAL A 132 -16.31 -21.32 8.88
CA VAL A 132 -15.16 -20.60 9.45
C VAL A 132 -15.63 -19.44 10.30
N ALA A 133 -15.00 -19.25 11.45
CA ALA A 133 -15.30 -18.17 12.40
C ALA A 133 -14.01 -17.55 12.94
N PRO A 134 -13.76 -16.24 12.76
CA PRO A 134 -14.54 -15.29 11.95
C PRO A 134 -14.65 -15.69 10.47
N PRO A 135 -15.63 -15.16 9.71
CA PRO A 135 -15.73 -15.38 8.27
C PRO A 135 -14.41 -15.08 7.55
N ALA A 136 -14.06 -15.86 6.52
CA ALA A 136 -12.94 -15.53 5.66
C ALA A 136 -13.15 -14.16 5.01
N GLY A 137 -12.07 -13.39 4.87
CA GLY A 137 -12.09 -12.00 4.43
C GLY A 137 -12.40 -10.99 5.54
N ALA A 138 -12.73 -11.41 6.77
CA ALA A 138 -13.01 -10.46 7.85
C ALA A 138 -11.81 -9.56 8.15
N THR A 139 -12.09 -8.27 8.30
CA THR A 139 -11.14 -7.22 8.66
C THR A 139 -11.25 -6.88 10.15
N GLY A 140 -10.27 -6.15 10.69
CA GLY A 140 -10.32 -5.70 12.08
C GLY A 140 -10.04 -6.79 13.11
N LEU A 141 -9.45 -7.92 12.71
CA LEU A 141 -9.13 -9.02 13.61
C LEU A 141 -8.14 -8.56 14.69
N ALA A 142 -8.46 -8.77 15.97
CA ALA A 142 -7.55 -8.40 17.06
C ALA A 142 -6.16 -9.04 16.87
N HIS A 143 -5.08 -8.39 17.29
CA HIS A 143 -3.72 -8.93 17.08
C HIS A 143 -3.49 -10.27 17.80
N ALA A 144 -4.16 -10.48 18.93
CA ALA A 144 -4.29 -11.78 19.59
C ALA A 144 -5.68 -12.33 19.25
N PHE A 145 -5.75 -13.19 18.23
CA PHE A 145 -7.01 -13.72 17.72
C PHE A 145 -7.11 -15.23 17.86
N SER A 146 -8.30 -15.75 17.57
CA SER A 146 -8.55 -17.17 17.40
C SER A 146 -9.40 -17.38 16.16
N ILE A 147 -9.00 -18.31 15.30
CA ILE A 147 -9.77 -18.73 14.13
C ILE A 147 -10.26 -20.15 14.38
N THR A 148 -11.55 -20.39 14.23
CA THR A 148 -12.16 -21.72 14.32
C THR A 148 -12.64 -22.17 12.95
N LEU A 149 -12.17 -23.33 12.53
CA LEU A 149 -12.52 -24.01 11.29
C LEU A 149 -13.37 -25.24 11.65
N THR A 150 -14.54 -25.40 11.02
CA THR A 150 -15.43 -26.53 11.24
C THR A 150 -15.49 -27.40 9.98
N PHE A 151 -15.30 -28.71 10.13
CA PHE A 151 -15.29 -29.68 9.03
C PHE A 151 -16.57 -30.54 8.99
N SER A 152 -16.79 -31.25 7.88
CA SER A 152 -17.93 -32.16 7.69
C SER A 152 -17.89 -33.39 8.62
N ALA A 153 -16.69 -33.84 8.98
CA ALA A 153 -16.42 -34.98 9.85
C ALA A 153 -15.36 -34.66 10.91
N ASP A 154 -15.16 -35.57 11.87
CA ASP A 154 -14.15 -35.38 12.93
C ASP A 154 -12.74 -35.31 12.32
N LEU A 155 -11.95 -34.36 12.78
CA LEU A 155 -10.60 -34.10 12.30
C LEU A 155 -9.60 -34.97 13.05
N LYS A 156 -8.66 -35.60 12.34
CA LYS A 156 -7.55 -36.32 12.96
C LYS A 156 -6.58 -35.31 13.58
N ALA A 157 -6.49 -35.26 14.92
CA ALA A 157 -5.66 -34.28 15.62
C ALA A 157 -4.18 -34.26 15.18
N ALA A 158 -3.59 -35.44 14.93
CA ALA A 158 -2.21 -35.55 14.45
C ALA A 158 -1.99 -34.98 13.02
N ALA A 159 -3.07 -34.76 12.26
CA ALA A 159 -3.03 -34.15 10.94
C ALA A 159 -3.09 -32.60 10.98
N ALA A 160 -3.32 -32.00 12.15
CA ALA A 160 -3.40 -30.55 12.33
C ALA A 160 -2.11 -30.03 12.99
N THR A 161 -1.09 -29.78 12.18
CA THR A 161 0.24 -29.35 12.67
C THR A 161 0.79 -28.21 11.80
N LYS A 162 1.86 -27.56 12.25
CA LYS A 162 2.58 -26.55 11.46
C LYS A 162 3.14 -27.06 10.13
N ASN A 163 3.24 -28.38 9.94
CA ASN A 163 3.74 -29.00 8.71
C ASN A 163 2.63 -29.26 7.69
N THR A 164 1.37 -29.27 8.13
CA THR A 164 0.19 -29.54 7.29
C THR A 164 -0.69 -28.30 7.13
N ILE A 165 -0.54 -27.32 8.03
CA ILE A 165 -1.24 -26.05 8.03
C ILE A 165 -0.20 -24.93 8.04
N ALA A 166 -0.15 -24.15 6.97
CA ALA A 166 0.66 -22.94 6.92
C ALA A 166 -0.19 -21.75 7.39
N VAL A 167 0.31 -21.01 8.38
CA VAL A 167 -0.26 -19.72 8.77
C VAL A 167 0.82 -18.67 8.51
N THR A 168 0.53 -17.71 7.64
CA THR A 168 1.47 -16.70 7.21
C THR A 168 0.86 -15.31 7.33
N THR A 169 1.72 -14.31 7.47
CA THR A 169 1.38 -12.90 7.34
C THR A 169 1.95 -12.35 6.03
N ASN A 170 1.93 -11.03 5.85
CA ASN A 170 2.29 -10.40 4.58
C ASN A 170 3.68 -10.85 4.08
N GLY A 171 3.77 -11.04 2.75
CA GLY A 171 4.93 -11.56 2.06
C GLY A 171 5.33 -12.98 2.48
N GLY A 172 4.37 -13.76 2.98
CA GLY A 172 4.55 -15.17 3.31
C GLY A 172 5.31 -15.43 4.62
N VAL A 173 5.49 -14.42 5.48
CA VAL A 173 6.20 -14.61 6.75
C VAL A 173 5.37 -15.49 7.69
N GLY A 174 5.92 -16.64 8.08
CA GLY A 174 5.24 -17.58 8.97
C GLY A 174 4.85 -16.96 10.30
N LEU A 175 3.58 -17.15 10.70
CA LEU A 175 3.04 -16.75 11.99
C LEU A 175 2.97 -17.98 12.90
N PRO A 176 3.80 -18.07 13.96
CA PRO A 176 3.76 -19.21 14.86
C PRO A 176 2.39 -19.32 15.56
N CYS A 177 1.73 -20.47 15.42
CA CYS A 177 0.39 -20.73 15.97
C CYS A 177 0.34 -22.03 16.78
N LYS A 178 -0.60 -22.07 17.72
CA LYS A 178 -1.09 -23.30 18.36
C LYS A 178 -2.30 -23.80 17.59
N PHE A 179 -2.42 -25.12 17.49
CA PHE A 179 -3.51 -25.83 16.85
C PHE A 179 -4.20 -26.70 17.89
N ALA A 180 -5.50 -26.52 18.09
CA ALA A 180 -6.31 -27.33 19.00
C ALA A 180 -7.45 -27.98 18.22
N VAL A 181 -7.59 -29.30 18.34
CA VAL A 181 -8.64 -30.08 17.66
C VAL A 181 -9.64 -30.60 18.67
N ALA A 182 -10.93 -30.36 18.40
CA ALA A 182 -12.06 -30.83 19.20
C ALA A 182 -13.16 -31.36 18.27
N GLY A 183 -13.18 -32.69 18.05
CA GLY A 183 -14.09 -33.34 17.10
C GLY A 183 -13.91 -32.77 15.69
N LYS A 184 -14.95 -32.11 15.18
CA LYS A 184 -14.96 -31.46 13.85
C LYS A 184 -14.33 -30.08 13.80
N GLN A 185 -13.82 -29.56 14.92
CA GLN A 185 -13.32 -28.19 14.99
C GLN A 185 -11.80 -28.16 15.12
N LEU A 186 -11.19 -27.25 14.38
CA LEU A 186 -9.79 -26.83 14.53
C LEU A 186 -9.76 -25.37 14.95
N THR A 187 -9.13 -25.08 16.08
CA THR A 187 -8.86 -23.73 16.54
C THR A 187 -7.39 -23.39 16.34
N ILE A 188 -7.14 -22.26 15.66
CA ILE A 188 -5.82 -21.70 15.37
C ILE A 188 -5.65 -20.43 16.20
N THR A 189 -4.60 -20.38 17.03
CA THR A 189 -4.31 -19.23 17.90
C THR A 189 -2.84 -18.83 17.76
N PRO A 190 -2.51 -17.58 17.37
CA PRO A 190 -1.14 -17.11 17.33
C PRO A 190 -0.45 -17.21 18.69
N ILE A 191 0.82 -17.59 18.69
CA ILE A 191 1.67 -17.63 19.90
C ILE A 191 2.14 -16.21 20.28
N ALA A 192 2.32 -15.35 19.27
CA ALA A 192 2.64 -13.95 19.43
C ALA A 192 1.59 -13.09 18.71
N ALA A 193 1.46 -11.83 19.12
CA ALA A 193 0.56 -10.87 18.47
C ALA A 193 0.91 -10.74 16.98
N ALA A 194 -0.10 -10.85 16.12
CA ALA A 194 0.07 -10.61 14.70
C ALA A 194 0.33 -9.11 14.42
N PRO A 195 1.16 -8.77 13.42
CA PRO A 195 1.45 -7.39 13.09
C PRO A 195 0.16 -6.63 12.72
N ALA A 196 0.13 -5.31 12.96
CA ALA A 196 -1.02 -4.49 12.58
C ALA A 196 -1.19 -4.37 11.06
N ALA A 197 -2.41 -4.04 10.62
CA ALA A 197 -2.76 -3.81 9.22
C ALA A 197 -2.20 -4.89 8.27
N SER A 198 -2.40 -6.16 8.64
CA SER A 198 -1.75 -7.30 8.02
C SER A 198 -2.74 -8.36 7.61
N ARG A 199 -2.51 -8.95 6.44
CA ARG A 199 -3.15 -10.18 6.02
C ARG A 199 -2.63 -11.34 6.87
N VAL A 200 -3.52 -12.23 7.25
CA VAL A 200 -3.25 -13.53 7.86
C VAL A 200 -3.80 -14.57 6.91
N ALA A 201 -2.94 -15.30 6.21
CA ALA A 201 -3.32 -16.36 5.29
C ALA A 201 -3.16 -17.72 5.96
N VAL A 202 -4.19 -18.56 5.88
CA VAL A 202 -4.16 -19.96 6.33
C VAL A 202 -4.32 -20.85 5.12
N VAL A 203 -3.35 -21.72 4.89
CA VAL A 203 -3.40 -22.76 3.85
C VAL A 203 -3.47 -24.12 4.52
N LEU A 204 -4.55 -24.84 4.27
CA LEU A 204 -4.77 -26.22 4.71
C LEU A 204 -4.33 -27.15 3.58
N GLY A 205 -3.23 -27.87 3.77
CA GLY A 205 -2.74 -28.83 2.79
C GLY A 205 -3.57 -30.12 2.76
N THR A 206 -3.36 -30.94 1.73
CA THR A 206 -4.07 -32.21 1.53
C THR A 206 -3.79 -33.28 2.61
N LEU A 207 -2.76 -33.07 3.42
CA LEU A 207 -2.45 -33.93 4.58
C LEU A 207 -3.35 -33.66 5.78
N VAL A 208 -4.14 -32.58 5.77
CA VAL A 208 -5.24 -32.38 6.73
C VAL A 208 -6.33 -33.38 6.35
N GLN A 209 -6.69 -34.28 7.27
CA GLN A 209 -7.60 -35.39 6.96
C GLN A 209 -8.56 -35.70 8.10
N SER A 210 -9.69 -36.31 7.77
CA SER A 210 -10.65 -36.80 8.76
C SER A 210 -10.03 -37.90 9.63
N TYR A 211 -10.71 -38.25 10.73
CA TYR A 211 -10.32 -39.38 11.59
C TYR A 211 -10.27 -40.70 10.81
N GLN A 212 -11.10 -40.84 9.78
CA GLN A 212 -11.14 -42.01 8.88
C GLN A 212 -10.06 -41.98 7.78
N GLY A 213 -9.22 -40.93 7.72
CA GLY A 213 -8.13 -40.84 6.75
C GLY A 213 -8.51 -40.23 5.40
N VAL A 214 -9.71 -39.65 5.27
CA VAL A 214 -10.14 -38.95 4.05
C VAL A 214 -9.44 -37.58 3.98
N PRO A 215 -8.65 -37.28 2.94
CA PRO A 215 -7.92 -36.03 2.83
C PRO A 215 -8.86 -34.85 2.53
N LEU A 216 -8.50 -33.66 2.99
CA LEU A 216 -9.13 -32.40 2.63
C LEU A 216 -8.61 -31.95 1.25
N GLN A 217 -9.46 -31.33 0.45
CA GLN A 217 -8.96 -30.56 -0.69
C GLN A 217 -8.17 -29.35 -0.20
N GLU A 218 -7.07 -29.00 -0.89
CA GLU A 218 -6.28 -27.84 -0.50
C GLU A 218 -7.18 -26.59 -0.44
N THR A 219 -7.13 -25.89 0.69
CA THR A 219 -8.01 -24.76 0.96
C THR A 219 -7.17 -23.59 1.48
N ALA A 220 -7.30 -22.43 0.84
CA ALA A 220 -6.64 -21.20 1.25
C ALA A 220 -7.68 -20.16 1.70
N LEU A 221 -7.45 -19.57 2.86
CA LEU A 221 -8.33 -18.57 3.48
C LEU A 221 -7.49 -17.39 3.95
N SER A 222 -8.11 -16.23 4.14
CA SER A 222 -7.41 -15.04 4.64
C SER A 222 -8.30 -14.20 5.54
N TRP A 223 -7.66 -13.50 6.48
CA TRP A 223 -8.26 -12.51 7.36
C TRP A 223 -7.33 -11.31 7.45
N TYR A 224 -7.80 -10.20 7.99
CA TYR A 224 -6.99 -9.00 8.13
C TYR A 224 -7.03 -8.46 9.55
N THR A 225 -5.86 -8.27 10.13
CA THR A 225 -5.73 -7.73 11.48
C THR A 225 -6.23 -6.29 11.57
N ALA A 226 -6.59 -5.88 12.78
CA ALA A 226 -6.84 -4.50 13.11
C ALA A 226 -5.65 -3.60 12.72
N ASP A 227 -5.98 -2.34 12.49
CA ASP A 227 -5.02 -1.27 12.26
C ASP A 227 -4.19 -0.99 13.52
N TRP A 228 -3.22 -0.11 13.39
CA TRP A 228 -2.46 0.40 14.52
C TRP A 228 -3.38 1.07 15.55
N ALA A 229 -2.95 1.09 16.81
CA ALA A 229 -3.67 1.83 17.84
C ALA A 229 -3.68 3.34 17.54
N ASP A 230 -4.55 4.08 18.22
CA ASP A 230 -4.52 5.55 18.28
C ASP A 230 -4.62 6.25 16.89
N GLN A 231 -5.37 5.66 15.93
CA GLN A 231 -5.56 6.24 14.58
C GLN A 231 -6.60 7.37 14.52
N ALA A 232 -7.45 7.51 15.54
CA ALA A 232 -8.51 8.52 15.55
C ALA A 232 -7.97 9.96 15.40
N GLY A 233 -6.83 10.27 16.03
CA GLY A 233 -6.18 11.57 15.88
C GLY A 233 -5.71 11.82 14.44
N TYR A 234 -5.16 10.81 13.77
CA TYR A 234 -4.78 10.94 12.36
C TYR A 234 -5.98 11.03 11.43
N ALA A 235 -7.08 10.35 11.73
CA ALA A 235 -8.31 10.48 10.95
C ALA A 235 -8.86 11.92 10.99
N GLN A 236 -8.83 12.57 12.16
CA GLN A 236 -9.22 13.98 12.30
C GLN A 236 -8.29 14.91 11.51
N LEU A 237 -6.98 14.67 11.54
CA LEU A 237 -6.00 15.43 10.74
C LEU A 237 -6.22 15.22 9.24
N ALA A 238 -6.43 13.96 8.83
CA ALA A 238 -6.71 13.62 7.45
C ALA A 238 -7.99 14.30 6.96
N GLU A 239 -9.06 14.36 7.75
CA GLU A 239 -10.30 15.07 7.40
C GLU A 239 -10.13 16.59 7.35
N ARG A 240 -9.32 17.15 8.26
CA ARG A 240 -9.02 18.58 8.30
C ARG A 240 -8.30 19.05 7.05
N PHE A 241 -7.29 18.31 6.60
CA PHE A 241 -6.44 18.65 5.44
C PHE A 241 -6.87 17.96 4.14
N ALA A 242 -7.99 17.24 4.15
CA ALA A 242 -8.50 16.52 2.99
C ALA A 242 -8.73 17.47 1.80
N PRO A 243 -8.46 17.02 0.55
CA PRO A 243 -8.60 17.85 -0.63
C PRO A 243 -10.03 18.29 -0.89
N THR A 244 -10.19 19.48 -1.46
CA THR A 244 -11.34 19.75 -2.34
C THR A 244 -10.93 19.37 -3.75
N VAL A 245 -11.54 18.32 -4.29
CA VAL A 245 -11.16 17.77 -5.60
C VAL A 245 -12.03 18.39 -6.69
N ARG A 246 -11.39 18.87 -7.76
CA ARG A 246 -12.02 19.36 -8.99
C ARG A 246 -11.60 18.40 -10.10
N GLN A 247 -12.45 17.41 -10.37
CA GLN A 247 -12.19 16.38 -11.37
C GLN A 247 -12.78 16.80 -12.72
N ALA A 248 -11.93 16.98 -13.73
CA ALA A 248 -12.41 17.14 -15.10
C ALA A 248 -12.99 15.82 -15.62
N ILE A 249 -14.12 15.87 -16.32
CA ILE A 249 -14.84 14.69 -16.81
C ILE A 249 -14.92 14.71 -18.33
N GLY A 250 -14.38 13.67 -18.96
CA GLY A 250 -14.56 13.28 -20.35
C GLY A 250 -15.48 12.06 -20.51
N GLY A 251 -15.62 11.22 -19.48
CA GLY A 251 -16.55 10.09 -19.47
C GLY A 251 -16.66 9.37 -18.11
N PRO A 252 -17.44 8.28 -18.03
CA PRO A 252 -17.68 7.55 -16.78
C PRO A 252 -16.44 6.97 -16.10
N SER A 253 -15.35 6.76 -16.84
CA SER A 253 -14.06 6.29 -16.30
C SER A 253 -13.35 7.33 -15.43
N ASP A 254 -13.70 8.61 -15.57
CA ASP A 254 -13.01 9.71 -14.88
C ASP A 254 -13.56 9.98 -13.47
N TYR A 255 -14.59 9.26 -13.06
CA TYR A 255 -15.13 9.37 -11.71
C TYR A 255 -14.24 8.66 -10.70
N LEU A 256 -13.98 9.33 -9.58
CA LEU A 256 -13.29 8.75 -8.44
C LEU A 256 -14.04 7.52 -7.92
N ARG A 257 -13.30 6.46 -7.61
CA ARG A 257 -13.83 5.20 -7.03
C ARG A 257 -12.85 4.61 -6.02
N ALA A 258 -13.30 3.59 -5.30
CA ALA A 258 -12.41 2.64 -4.63
C ALA A 258 -11.91 1.58 -5.64
N PRO A 259 -10.81 0.85 -5.40
CA PRO A 259 -10.47 -0.34 -6.17
C PRO A 259 -11.48 -1.47 -6.02
N ASP A 260 -12.12 -1.54 -4.86
CA ASP A 260 -13.12 -2.55 -4.49
C ASP A 260 -14.52 -1.93 -4.48
N PHE A 261 -14.87 -1.21 -5.55
CA PHE A 261 -16.17 -0.51 -5.60
C PHE A 261 -17.34 -1.47 -5.85
N ASP A 262 -17.05 -2.72 -6.21
CA ASP A 262 -17.99 -3.79 -6.49
C ASP A 262 -17.94 -4.97 -5.49
N GLY A 263 -16.93 -5.04 -4.62
CA GLY A 263 -16.91 -5.88 -3.43
C GLY A 263 -16.13 -7.19 -3.54
N ASP A 264 -15.31 -7.38 -4.58
CA ASP A 264 -14.55 -8.62 -4.80
C ASP A 264 -13.02 -8.45 -4.95
N TRP A 265 -12.49 -7.22 -4.93
CA TRP A 265 -11.07 -6.90 -5.19
C TRP A 265 -10.49 -7.46 -6.51
N LEU A 266 -11.33 -7.82 -7.49
CA LEU A 266 -10.89 -8.31 -8.79
C LEU A 266 -10.62 -7.16 -9.76
N LEU A 267 -9.50 -6.44 -9.58
CA LEU A 267 -9.23 -5.21 -10.34
C LEU A 267 -9.17 -5.37 -11.88
N ALA A 268 -9.11 -6.61 -12.39
CA ALA A 268 -9.07 -6.90 -13.82
C ALA A 268 -10.40 -6.58 -14.52
N ASP A 269 -11.54 -6.64 -13.83
CA ASP A 269 -12.87 -6.42 -14.41
C ASP A 269 -13.48 -5.05 -14.06
N ASN A 270 -12.83 -4.29 -13.18
CA ASN A 270 -13.18 -2.92 -12.81
C ASN A 270 -13.54 -2.00 -14.00
N PRO A 271 -12.78 -1.96 -15.11
CA PRO A 271 -13.16 -1.18 -16.29
C PRO A 271 -14.57 -1.51 -16.82
N LYS A 272 -14.94 -2.79 -16.80
CA LYS A 272 -16.26 -3.28 -17.24
C LYS A 272 -17.32 -2.93 -16.20
N ASN A 273 -17.04 -3.15 -14.93
CA ASN A 273 -18.00 -2.94 -13.82
C ASN A 273 -18.28 -1.44 -13.58
N ALA A 274 -17.41 -0.54 -14.03
CA ALA A 274 -17.55 0.90 -13.86
C ALA A 274 -18.85 1.48 -14.46
N ALA A 275 -19.37 0.90 -15.55
CA ALA A 275 -20.60 1.35 -16.19
C ALA A 275 -21.86 1.01 -15.36
N ASP A 276 -21.83 -0.12 -14.64
CA ASP A 276 -23.00 -0.70 -13.97
C ASP A 276 -23.07 -0.36 -12.48
N LYS A 277 -21.99 0.20 -11.92
CA LYS A 277 -21.91 0.54 -10.48
C LYS A 277 -21.94 2.05 -10.26
N PRO A 278 -22.62 2.54 -9.21
CA PRO A 278 -22.62 3.95 -8.84
C PRO A 278 -21.20 4.51 -8.65
N ALA A 279 -20.97 5.74 -9.14
CA ALA A 279 -19.72 6.47 -9.00
C ALA A 279 -19.58 7.09 -7.60
N LEU A 280 -19.46 6.24 -6.56
CA LEU A 280 -19.25 6.67 -5.18
C LEU A 280 -17.76 6.97 -4.96
N GLY A 281 -17.44 8.26 -4.90
CA GLY A 281 -16.05 8.71 -4.70
C GLY A 281 -15.48 8.23 -3.38
N GLN A 282 -14.27 7.66 -3.42
CA GLN A 282 -13.46 7.40 -2.24
C GLN A 282 -12.06 7.97 -2.43
N VAL A 283 -11.50 8.49 -1.34
CA VAL A 283 -10.10 8.92 -1.29
C VAL A 283 -9.45 8.17 -0.15
N ALA A 284 -8.51 7.30 -0.48
CA ALA A 284 -7.78 6.57 0.54
C ALA A 284 -6.75 7.51 1.20
N TRP A 285 -6.56 7.41 2.50
CA TRP A 285 -5.62 8.27 3.22
C TRP A 285 -4.71 7.49 4.17
N ALA A 286 -3.52 8.03 4.43
CA ALA A 286 -2.63 7.51 5.45
C ALA A 286 -1.79 8.63 6.08
N ALA A 287 -1.34 8.39 7.31
CA ALA A 287 -0.48 9.29 8.04
C ALA A 287 0.86 8.65 8.35
N THR A 288 1.91 9.46 8.25
CA THR A 288 3.24 9.16 8.79
C THR A 288 3.68 10.36 9.62
N GLU A 289 4.32 10.12 10.76
CA GLU A 289 4.74 11.15 11.70
C GLU A 289 6.22 11.05 11.99
N THR A 290 6.90 12.19 11.92
CA THR A 290 8.27 12.38 12.39
C THR A 290 8.25 13.30 13.61
N ARG A 291 9.41 13.51 14.22
CA ARG A 291 9.53 14.45 15.35
C ARG A 291 9.09 15.88 15.03
N SER A 292 9.19 16.32 13.77
CA SER A 292 8.85 17.69 13.35
C SER A 292 7.70 17.85 12.36
N HIS A 293 7.33 16.80 11.61
CA HIS A 293 6.29 16.89 10.58
C HIS A 293 5.38 15.67 10.54
N LEU A 294 4.14 15.92 10.12
CA LEU A 294 3.17 14.91 9.70
C LEU A 294 3.10 14.89 8.17
N TYR A 295 2.96 13.70 7.60
CA TYR A 295 2.82 13.45 6.18
C TYR A 295 1.48 12.76 5.95
N LEU A 296 0.51 13.49 5.41
CA LEU A 296 -0.83 13.01 5.12
C LEU A 296 -0.92 12.70 3.63
N THR A 297 -0.93 11.42 3.29
CA THR A 297 -1.04 10.98 1.90
C THR A 297 -2.49 10.71 1.56
N TYR A 298 -2.94 11.20 0.42
CA TYR A 298 -4.27 11.00 -0.18
C TYR A 298 -4.09 10.34 -1.54
N LEU A 299 -4.80 9.24 -1.77
CA LEU A 299 -4.73 8.42 -2.96
C LEU A 299 -6.08 8.40 -3.67
N TYR A 300 -6.02 8.67 -4.97
CA TYR A 300 -7.13 8.66 -5.91
C TYR A 300 -7.04 7.42 -6.80
N TYR A 301 -8.20 6.91 -7.21
CA TYR A 301 -8.30 5.74 -8.06
C TYR A 301 -9.38 5.88 -9.10
N TRP A 302 -9.09 5.32 -10.27
CA TRP A 302 -10.01 5.18 -11.39
C TRP A 302 -9.94 3.77 -11.94
N PRO A 303 -11.06 3.21 -12.41
CA PRO A 303 -11.12 1.86 -12.98
C PRO A 303 -10.49 1.76 -14.37
N ALA A 304 -10.29 2.89 -15.07
CA ALA A 304 -9.68 2.92 -16.39
C ALA A 304 -9.09 4.30 -16.66
N ARG A 305 -8.11 4.39 -17.56
CA ARG A 305 -7.48 5.62 -18.03
C ARG A 305 -7.50 5.65 -19.56
N SER A 306 -7.80 6.81 -20.16
CA SER A 306 -7.58 7.01 -21.59
C SER A 306 -6.09 7.25 -21.85
N ALA A 307 -5.46 6.48 -22.75
CA ALA A 307 -4.09 6.78 -23.14
C ALA A 307 -3.94 8.22 -23.65
N VAL A 308 -2.73 8.75 -23.49
CA VAL A 308 -2.33 10.02 -24.11
C VAL A 308 -2.32 9.89 -25.65
N ALA A 309 -2.18 8.67 -26.18
CA ALA A 309 -2.43 8.35 -27.58
C ALA A 309 -3.88 7.90 -27.79
N PRO A 310 -4.60 8.39 -28.81
CA PRO A 310 -5.97 7.97 -29.08
C PRO A 310 -6.09 6.45 -29.24
N GLY A 311 -7.04 5.82 -28.52
CA GLY A 311 -7.49 4.45 -28.81
C GLY A 311 -6.96 3.32 -27.93
N VAL A 312 -6.06 3.56 -26.96
CA VAL A 312 -5.56 2.50 -26.06
C VAL A 312 -5.96 2.79 -24.61
N PRO A 313 -7.16 2.40 -24.14
CA PRO A 313 -7.50 2.56 -22.74
C PRO A 313 -6.63 1.62 -21.87
N PHE A 314 -6.07 2.14 -20.78
CA PHE A 314 -5.43 1.34 -19.73
C PHE A 314 -6.45 0.98 -18.66
N ASP A 315 -6.30 -0.18 -18.04
CA ASP A 315 -7.14 -0.56 -16.91
C ASP A 315 -6.52 -0.01 -15.65
N ASN A 316 -7.37 0.51 -14.76
CA ASN A 316 -6.95 1.06 -13.49
C ASN A 316 -6.03 2.29 -13.62
N ASP A 317 -6.09 3.21 -12.67
CA ASP A 317 -5.11 4.28 -12.56
C ASP A 317 -5.03 4.78 -11.13
N THR A 318 -3.88 5.33 -10.77
CA THR A 318 -3.70 5.96 -9.47
C THR A 318 -2.97 7.29 -9.60
N ALA A 319 -3.37 8.22 -8.74
CA ALA A 319 -2.70 9.49 -8.55
C ALA A 319 -2.92 9.92 -7.11
N GLY A 320 -2.28 10.99 -6.66
CA GLY A 320 -2.48 11.43 -5.30
C GLY A 320 -1.75 12.70 -4.94
N ALA A 321 -1.87 13.02 -3.66
CA ALA A 321 -1.22 14.15 -3.04
C ALA A 321 -0.74 13.78 -1.63
N MET A 322 0.30 14.44 -1.18
CA MET A 322 0.81 14.37 0.17
C MET A 322 0.89 15.79 0.74
N VAL A 323 0.17 16.02 1.83
CA VAL A 323 0.22 17.27 2.58
C VAL A 323 1.22 17.09 3.71
N VAL A 324 2.21 17.97 3.76
CA VAL A 324 3.18 18.02 4.87
C VAL A 324 2.74 19.10 5.84
N VAL A 325 2.55 18.71 7.10
CA VAL A 325 2.07 19.58 8.17
C VAL A 325 3.19 19.71 9.20
N ASP A 326 3.52 20.94 9.58
CA ASP A 326 4.43 21.20 10.70
C ASP A 326 3.75 20.73 11.98
N ARG A 327 4.41 19.83 12.70
CA ARG A 327 3.82 19.13 13.85
C ARG A 327 3.51 20.07 15.00
N LYS A 328 4.33 21.12 15.20
CA LYS A 328 4.21 22.06 16.31
C LYS A 328 3.07 23.04 16.10
N THR A 329 3.01 23.64 14.91
CA THR A 329 2.03 24.67 14.55
C THR A 329 0.74 24.07 14.00
N GLN A 330 0.76 22.80 13.59
CA GLN A 330 -0.36 22.12 12.93
C GLN A 330 -0.83 22.89 11.69
N LEU A 331 0.11 23.53 10.98
CA LEU A 331 -0.13 24.24 9.74
C LEU A 331 0.50 23.50 8.57
N PRO A 332 -0.18 23.43 7.41
CA PRO A 332 0.40 22.81 6.24
C PRO A 332 1.52 23.70 5.69
N VAL A 333 2.66 23.07 5.38
CA VAL A 333 3.90 23.73 4.96
C VAL A 333 4.38 23.29 3.59
N ALA A 334 3.90 22.16 3.07
CA ALA A 334 4.14 21.75 1.71
C ALA A 334 3.03 20.86 1.17
N LEU A 335 2.93 20.84 -0.16
CA LEU A 335 2.06 19.96 -0.93
C LEU A 335 2.92 19.26 -1.96
N GLN A 336 2.85 17.94 -2.01
CA GLN A 336 3.42 17.16 -3.09
C GLN A 336 2.32 16.44 -3.85
N THR A 337 2.18 16.63 -5.15
CA THR A 337 1.31 15.77 -5.97
C THR A 337 2.12 14.69 -6.66
N PHE A 338 1.47 13.60 -7.02
CA PHE A 338 2.08 12.50 -7.74
C PHE A 338 1.05 11.88 -8.70
N PHE A 339 1.45 11.64 -9.94
CA PHE A 339 0.60 11.06 -10.99
C PHE A 339 1.45 10.39 -12.06
N LYS A 340 0.82 9.54 -12.86
CA LYS A 340 1.46 8.94 -14.02
C LYS A 340 1.19 9.75 -15.29
N ALA A 341 2.22 10.12 -16.04
CA ALA A 341 2.11 10.75 -17.36
C ALA A 341 2.81 9.88 -18.40
N LYS A 342 2.06 9.17 -19.24
CA LYS A 342 2.61 8.15 -20.16
C LYS A 342 3.36 7.07 -19.38
N SER A 343 4.62 6.78 -19.71
CA SER A 343 5.51 5.88 -18.97
C SER A 343 6.03 6.48 -17.66
N ASP A 344 5.81 7.77 -17.45
CA ASP A 344 6.55 8.55 -16.46
C ASP A 344 5.77 8.68 -15.18
N GLU A 345 6.48 8.61 -14.07
CA GLU A 345 5.93 8.87 -12.76
C GLU A 345 6.35 10.28 -12.37
N GLN A 346 5.40 11.20 -12.37
CA GLN A 346 5.62 12.62 -12.11
C GLN A 346 5.31 12.93 -10.65
N SER A 347 6.08 13.86 -10.09
CA SER A 347 5.77 14.41 -8.79
C SER A 347 6.22 15.86 -8.63
N TRP A 348 5.27 16.72 -8.30
CA TRP A 348 5.49 18.14 -8.13
C TRP A 348 5.41 18.51 -6.66
N LEU A 349 6.32 19.39 -6.23
CA LEU A 349 6.42 19.83 -4.84
C LEU A 349 6.27 21.34 -4.79
N TRP A 350 5.30 21.82 -4.03
CA TRP A 350 5.16 23.21 -3.65
C TRP A 350 5.42 23.36 -2.16
N THR A 351 6.05 24.47 -1.78
CA THR A 351 6.32 24.78 -0.37
C THR A 351 5.71 26.12 -0.02
N ALA A 352 5.20 26.21 1.21
CA ALA A 352 4.71 27.47 1.76
C ALA A 352 5.91 28.38 2.07
N THR A 353 5.81 29.67 1.75
CA THR A 353 6.85 30.67 2.10
C THR A 353 7.10 30.69 3.61
N GLU A 354 6.04 30.48 4.38
CA GLU A 354 6.02 30.43 5.84
C GLU A 354 6.72 29.20 6.43
N ALA A 355 7.03 28.18 5.62
CA ALA A 355 7.82 27.03 6.07
C ALA A 355 9.27 27.42 6.40
N GLY A 356 9.77 28.53 5.84
CA GLY A 356 11.15 28.97 6.02
C GLY A 356 12.18 27.98 5.44
N TRP A 357 11.76 27.09 4.55
CA TRP A 357 12.63 26.11 3.90
C TRP A 357 13.45 26.75 2.78
N PRO A 358 14.59 26.14 2.41
CA PRO A 358 15.40 26.62 1.29
C PRO A 358 14.59 26.72 -0.01
N THR A 359 14.66 27.88 -0.66
CA THR A 359 13.92 28.15 -1.90
C THR A 359 14.69 27.80 -3.17
N LYS A 360 15.98 27.47 -3.05
CA LYS A 360 16.91 27.28 -4.17
C LYS A 360 17.00 25.84 -4.70
N SER A 361 16.16 24.93 -4.20
CA SER A 361 16.16 23.56 -4.73
C SER A 361 15.46 23.53 -6.09
N LYS A 362 16.15 23.00 -7.11
CA LYS A 362 15.57 22.74 -8.45
C LYS A 362 14.43 21.71 -8.43
N PHE A 363 14.21 21.03 -7.31
CA PHE A 363 13.16 20.02 -7.14
C PHE A 363 11.87 20.57 -6.53
N ILE A 364 11.87 21.86 -6.17
CA ILE A 364 10.68 22.60 -5.75
C ILE A 364 10.10 23.27 -6.99
N ARG A 365 8.83 22.99 -7.29
CA ARG A 365 8.11 23.57 -8.41
C ARG A 365 7.85 25.06 -8.18
N ALA A 366 7.35 25.40 -7.00
CA ALA A 366 7.23 26.80 -6.58
C ALA A 366 7.23 26.94 -5.06
N VAL A 367 7.67 28.12 -4.61
CA VAL A 367 7.51 28.60 -3.24
C VAL A 367 6.46 29.70 -3.29
N VAL A 368 5.33 29.49 -2.63
CA VAL A 368 4.20 30.42 -2.69
C VAL A 368 3.62 30.65 -1.29
N PRO A 369 2.83 31.70 -1.07
CA PRO A 369 2.08 31.87 0.17
C PRO A 369 1.18 30.66 0.49
N ARG A 370 1.02 30.31 1.77
CA ARG A 370 0.23 29.12 2.19
C ARG A 370 -1.21 29.15 1.69
N ASP A 371 -1.83 30.33 1.62
CA ASP A 371 -3.20 30.51 1.14
C ASP A 371 -3.38 30.22 -0.36
N GLN A 372 -2.30 30.24 -1.15
CA GLN A 372 -2.33 29.81 -2.55
C GLN A 372 -2.22 28.28 -2.71
N LEU A 373 -1.66 27.59 -1.73
CA LEU A 373 -1.57 26.12 -1.69
C LEU A 373 -2.80 25.48 -1.05
N PHE A 374 -3.36 26.14 -0.04
CA PHE A 374 -4.45 25.62 0.75
C PHE A 374 -5.54 26.67 0.87
N GLU A 375 -6.65 26.43 0.15
CA GLU A 375 -7.82 27.29 0.20
C GLU A 375 -8.45 27.22 1.59
N VAL A 376 -8.90 28.37 2.08
CA VAL A 376 -9.73 28.44 3.29
C VAL A 376 -11.12 28.00 2.88
N VAL A 377 -11.60 26.90 3.46
CA VAL A 377 -12.95 26.41 3.21
C VAL A 377 -13.83 26.77 4.40
N ASP A 378 -14.96 27.43 4.13
CA ASP A 378 -16.01 27.68 5.10
C ASP A 378 -16.64 26.34 5.54
N ALA A 379 -15.97 25.63 6.44
CA ALA A 379 -16.56 24.47 7.08
C ALA A 379 -17.57 24.96 8.14
N PRO A 380 -18.78 24.37 8.24
CA PRO A 380 -19.71 24.67 9.32
C PRO A 380 -18.99 24.61 10.68
N GLY A 381 -18.97 25.73 11.42
CA GLY A 381 -18.20 25.89 12.67
C GLY A 381 -16.94 26.75 12.58
N CYS A 382 -16.55 27.21 11.38
CA CYS A 382 -15.45 28.15 11.16
C CYS A 382 -15.94 29.61 11.14
N ALA A 383 -16.49 30.09 12.25
CA ALA A 383 -17.03 31.46 12.33
C ALA A 383 -15.93 32.55 12.33
N ASP A 384 -14.67 32.16 12.51
CA ASP A 384 -13.52 33.06 12.48
C ASP A 384 -12.50 32.55 11.46
N ALA A 385 -12.54 33.11 10.24
CA ALA A 385 -11.58 32.81 9.17
C ALA A 385 -10.11 33.09 9.56
N THR A 386 -9.87 33.82 10.65
CA THR A 386 -8.53 34.06 11.21
C THR A 386 -8.08 32.99 12.20
N ALA A 387 -9.00 32.17 12.72
CA ALA A 387 -8.65 31.07 13.59
C ALA A 387 -7.83 30.03 12.82
N ALA A 388 -6.64 29.73 13.32
CA ALA A 388 -5.76 28.69 12.77
C ALA A 388 -6.44 27.31 12.66
N SER A 389 -7.58 27.12 13.33
CA SER A 389 -8.42 25.93 13.30
C SER A 389 -9.29 25.78 12.05
N CYS A 390 -9.42 26.80 11.19
CA CYS A 390 -10.20 26.69 9.95
C CYS A 390 -9.59 25.62 9.02
N LYS A 391 -10.46 24.79 8.41
CA LYS A 391 -10.04 23.70 7.52
C LYS A 391 -9.42 24.29 6.25
N ARG A 392 -8.09 24.38 6.22
CA ARG A 392 -7.30 24.68 5.02
C ARG A 392 -7.17 23.39 4.21
N ARG A 393 -7.64 23.41 2.97
CA ARG A 393 -7.67 22.23 2.08
C ARG A 393 -6.90 22.52 0.81
N HIS A 394 -6.16 21.56 0.28
CA HIS A 394 -5.54 21.79 -1.04
C HIS A 394 -6.62 21.69 -2.13
N PRO A 395 -6.69 22.66 -3.05
CA PRO A 395 -7.62 22.62 -4.17
C PRO A 395 -7.04 21.70 -5.25
N ALA A 396 -7.28 20.40 -5.15
CA ALA A 396 -6.79 19.42 -6.10
C ALA A 396 -7.52 19.57 -7.45
N TYR A 397 -6.77 19.54 -8.54
CA TYR A 397 -7.28 19.43 -9.90
C TYR A 397 -6.87 18.08 -10.49
N LEU A 398 -7.82 17.33 -11.02
CA LEU A 398 -7.58 16.03 -11.63
C LEU A 398 -8.02 16.09 -13.10
N THR A 399 -7.14 15.75 -14.04
CA THR A 399 -7.42 15.85 -15.48
C THR A 399 -8.34 14.72 -15.96
N ALA A 400 -9.18 15.01 -16.97
CA ALA A 400 -10.01 14.00 -17.63
C ALA A 400 -9.14 13.01 -18.43
N GLY A 401 -9.47 11.73 -18.37
CA GLY A 401 -8.82 10.64 -19.10
C GLY A 401 -7.42 10.28 -18.63
N SER A 402 -6.57 11.26 -18.31
CA SER A 402 -5.15 11.07 -17.95
C SER A 402 -4.87 11.14 -16.45
N HIS A 403 -5.85 11.55 -15.64
CA HIS A 403 -5.85 11.53 -14.17
C HIS A 403 -4.62 12.13 -13.51
N GLN A 404 -4.07 13.19 -14.11
CA GLN A 404 -2.94 13.91 -13.55
C GLN A 404 -3.39 14.66 -12.30
N SER A 405 -2.65 14.53 -11.20
CA SER A 405 -2.93 15.23 -9.95
C SER A 405 -2.16 16.54 -9.87
N CYS A 406 -2.92 17.63 -9.88
CA CYS A 406 -2.42 18.98 -10.07
C CYS A 406 -2.95 19.90 -8.96
N LEU A 407 -2.32 21.07 -8.81
CA LEU A 407 -2.83 22.15 -7.99
C LEU A 407 -3.73 23.06 -8.86
N TRP A 408 -4.98 23.32 -8.44
CA TRP A 408 -5.94 24.12 -9.21
C TRP A 408 -5.47 25.56 -9.48
N THR A 409 -4.64 26.11 -8.61
CA THR A 409 -4.09 27.47 -8.74
C THR A 409 -2.85 27.51 -9.65
N ASP A 410 -2.24 26.37 -9.94
CA ASP A 410 -1.09 26.27 -10.84
C ASP A 410 -1.56 26.24 -12.30
N ALA A 411 -0.91 27.01 -13.17
CA ALA A 411 -1.22 27.07 -14.60
C ALA A 411 -0.78 25.79 -15.36
N GLY A 412 0.04 24.95 -14.74
CA GLY A 412 0.60 23.73 -15.32
C GLY A 412 1.95 23.95 -16.00
N GLU A 413 2.42 22.95 -16.73
CA GLU A 413 3.61 23.04 -17.58
C GLU A 413 3.18 22.90 -19.05
N VAL A 414 3.28 24.01 -19.79
CA VAL A 414 2.84 24.04 -21.20
C VAL A 414 3.76 23.19 -22.07
N ALA A 415 5.08 23.19 -21.77
CA ALA A 415 6.07 22.46 -22.56
C ALA A 415 5.79 20.95 -22.58
N ASP A 416 5.36 20.39 -21.45
CA ASP A 416 5.10 18.95 -21.29
C ASP A 416 3.61 18.59 -21.41
N GLN A 417 2.73 19.58 -21.65
CA GLN A 417 1.27 19.42 -21.65
C GLN A 417 0.72 18.75 -20.38
N GLN A 418 1.39 18.95 -19.25
CA GLN A 418 0.98 18.38 -17.97
C GLN A 418 0.24 19.43 -17.15
N CYS A 419 -0.93 19.07 -16.64
CA CYS A 419 -1.76 19.93 -15.79
C CYS A 419 -2.08 21.31 -16.40
N VAL A 420 -2.14 21.43 -17.73
CA VAL A 420 -2.37 22.73 -18.39
C VAL A 420 -3.75 23.27 -18.01
N LEU A 421 -3.77 24.30 -17.17
CA LEU A 421 -4.98 24.83 -16.54
C LEU A 421 -5.02 26.36 -16.59
N ASN A 422 -4.89 26.90 -17.81
CA ASN A 422 -5.06 28.33 -18.06
C ASN A 422 -6.55 28.76 -17.95
N ALA A 423 -6.81 30.06 -17.98
CA ALA A 423 -8.16 30.60 -17.82
C ALA A 423 -9.15 30.09 -18.88
N ALA A 424 -8.72 29.96 -20.14
CA ALA A 424 -9.55 29.44 -21.22
C ALA A 424 -9.88 27.96 -21.01
N THR A 425 -8.90 27.15 -20.59
CA THR A 425 -9.11 25.74 -20.23
C THR A 425 -10.12 25.66 -19.08
N LYS A 426 -9.90 26.39 -17.97
CA LYS A 426 -10.82 26.40 -16.81
C LYS A 426 -12.26 26.71 -17.22
N ALA A 427 -12.47 27.69 -18.10
CA ALA A 427 -13.80 28.08 -18.56
C ALA A 427 -14.50 27.02 -19.43
N ALA A 428 -13.73 26.14 -20.08
CA ALA A 428 -14.24 25.08 -20.95
C ALA A 428 -14.39 23.71 -20.25
N LEU A 429 -13.82 23.54 -19.04
CA LEU A 429 -13.83 22.27 -18.34
C LEU A 429 -15.23 21.91 -17.82
N LYS A 430 -15.64 20.67 -18.07
CA LYS A 430 -16.71 20.01 -17.30
C LYS A 430 -16.08 19.43 -16.04
N VAL A 431 -16.53 19.87 -14.88
CA VAL A 431 -15.92 19.52 -13.60
C VAL A 431 -16.96 18.95 -12.65
N VAL A 432 -16.56 17.89 -11.95
CA VAL A 432 -17.23 17.47 -10.72
C VAL A 432 -16.41 17.96 -9.55
N GLN A 433 -17.06 18.74 -8.68
CA GLN A 433 -16.46 19.21 -7.45
C GLN A 433 -16.81 18.25 -6.31
N TYR A 434 -15.78 17.65 -5.76
CA TYR A 434 -15.81 16.62 -4.73
C TYR A 434 -15.37 17.22 -3.40
N GLN A 435 -16.22 17.06 -2.38
CA GLN A 435 -15.91 17.44 -1.00
C GLN A 435 -15.83 16.21 -0.10
N PRO A 436 -14.91 16.16 0.87
CA PRO A 436 -14.88 15.05 1.84
C PRO A 436 -16.13 15.09 2.71
N ALA A 437 -16.76 13.94 2.90
CA ALA A 437 -17.88 13.72 3.81
C ALA A 437 -17.79 12.32 4.44
N PRO A 438 -18.55 12.04 5.53
CA PRO A 438 -18.60 10.70 6.11
C PRO A 438 -19.15 9.63 5.16
N VAL A 439 -20.02 10.02 4.23
CA VAL A 439 -20.65 9.13 3.24
C VAL A 439 -20.50 9.77 1.87
N ALA A 440 -20.04 8.99 0.90
CA ALA A 440 -19.92 9.42 -0.49
C ALA A 440 -21.29 9.56 -1.16
N THR A 441 -21.41 10.51 -2.08
CA THR A 441 -22.59 10.65 -2.94
C THR A 441 -22.17 10.47 -4.39
N ALA A 442 -23.05 9.86 -5.19
CA ALA A 442 -22.80 9.75 -6.61
C ALA A 442 -22.74 11.13 -7.26
N ALA A 443 -21.80 11.31 -8.19
CA ALA A 443 -21.73 12.53 -8.98
C ALA A 443 -22.85 12.56 -10.03
N ALA A 444 -23.43 13.75 -10.23
CA ALA A 444 -24.32 14.01 -11.35
C ALA A 444 -23.51 14.24 -12.65
N LEU A 445 -24.06 13.81 -13.79
CA LEU A 445 -23.53 14.12 -15.13
C LEU A 445 -24.17 15.42 -15.65
N PRO A 446 -23.46 16.20 -16.51
CA PRO A 446 -22.06 16.07 -16.92
C PRO A 446 -21.07 16.82 -16.02
N ASP A 447 -21.60 17.66 -15.14
CA ASP A 447 -20.93 18.50 -14.15
C ASP A 447 -21.76 18.50 -12.85
N GLY A 448 -21.14 18.87 -11.75
CA GLY A 448 -21.90 19.00 -10.50
C GLY A 448 -21.06 18.91 -9.24
N ASN A 449 -21.78 18.75 -8.13
CA ASN A 449 -21.18 18.56 -6.81
C ASN A 449 -21.40 17.12 -6.37
N ALA A 450 -20.37 16.54 -5.77
CA ALA A 450 -20.42 15.26 -5.11
C ALA A 450 -19.63 15.29 -3.81
N THR A 451 -19.79 14.25 -3.02
CA THR A 451 -18.97 14.02 -1.85
C THR A 451 -18.22 12.71 -2.00
N TYR A 452 -17.04 12.63 -1.39
CA TYR A 452 -16.28 11.40 -1.30
C TYR A 452 -16.08 11.00 0.16
N ALA A 453 -16.00 9.70 0.39
CA ALA A 453 -15.63 9.16 1.70
C ALA A 453 -14.10 9.09 1.83
N LEU A 454 -13.58 9.50 2.98
CA LEU A 454 -12.19 9.26 3.35
C LEU A 454 -12.07 7.85 3.93
N VAL A 455 -11.25 7.01 3.30
CA VAL A 455 -11.05 5.62 3.73
C VAL A 455 -9.61 5.42 4.21
N PRO A 456 -9.37 4.84 5.40
CA PRO A 456 -8.01 4.57 5.84
C PRO A 456 -7.34 3.57 4.90
N LEU A 457 -6.21 3.95 4.31
CA LEU A 457 -5.45 3.11 3.39
C LEU A 457 -4.94 1.84 4.09
N LEU A 458 -4.56 1.97 5.37
CA LEU A 458 -4.09 0.86 6.20
C LEU A 458 -5.16 -0.20 6.47
N GLN A 459 -6.44 0.14 6.29
CA GLN A 459 -7.59 -0.76 6.47
C GLN A 459 -8.25 -1.16 5.16
N SER A 460 -7.67 -0.76 4.02
CA SER A 460 -8.20 -1.06 2.70
C SER A 460 -7.08 -1.59 1.83
N TRP A 461 -6.52 -0.78 0.93
CA TRP A 461 -5.57 -1.24 -0.07
C TRP A 461 -4.31 -1.87 0.53
N TRP A 462 -3.83 -1.31 1.64
CA TRP A 462 -2.61 -1.79 2.25
C TRP A 462 -2.75 -3.23 2.75
N LEU A 463 -3.95 -3.66 3.14
CA LEU A 463 -4.22 -5.03 3.58
C LEU A 463 -3.94 -6.07 2.49
N HIS A 464 -4.10 -5.67 1.23
CA HIS A 464 -3.94 -6.53 0.05
C HIS A 464 -2.57 -6.38 -0.62
N ARG A 465 -1.65 -5.60 -0.04
CA ARG A 465 -0.41 -5.15 -0.69
C ARG A 465 0.49 -6.27 -1.23
N ASP A 466 0.33 -7.50 -0.76
CA ASP A 466 1.11 -8.66 -1.16
C ASP A 466 0.28 -9.72 -1.89
N GLU A 467 -0.99 -9.45 -2.19
CA GLU A 467 -1.88 -10.35 -2.90
C GLU A 467 -1.65 -10.28 -4.41
N SER A 468 -0.73 -11.13 -4.88
CA SER A 468 -0.42 -11.29 -6.30
C SER A 468 -1.13 -12.49 -6.93
N GLY A 469 -1.40 -12.39 -8.24
CA GLY A 469 -1.96 -13.44 -9.07
C GLY A 469 -3.35 -13.09 -9.61
N PRO A 470 -4.00 -14.01 -10.35
CA PRO A 470 -5.27 -13.74 -11.03
C PRO A 470 -6.44 -13.37 -10.11
N ALA A 471 -6.38 -13.79 -8.85
CA ALA A 471 -7.40 -13.52 -7.83
C ALA A 471 -7.00 -12.37 -6.88
N GLY A 472 -5.82 -11.78 -7.07
CA GLY A 472 -5.34 -10.67 -6.26
C GLY A 472 -5.31 -9.36 -7.04
N PRO A 473 -5.21 -8.21 -6.37
CA PRO A 473 -5.11 -6.90 -7.01
C PRO A 473 -3.82 -6.68 -7.82
N PHE A 474 -2.83 -7.59 -7.79
CA PHE A 474 -1.51 -7.39 -8.42
C PHE A 474 -1.10 -8.56 -9.35
N VAL A 475 -0.50 -8.27 -10.52
CA VAL A 475 -0.11 -9.31 -11.52
C VAL A 475 1.21 -10.03 -11.24
N ASP A 476 2.27 -9.30 -10.95
CA ASP A 476 3.65 -9.82 -10.97
C ASP A 476 4.44 -9.43 -9.73
N THR A 477 5.59 -10.12 -9.59
CA THR A 477 6.49 -10.13 -8.45
C THR A 477 6.54 -8.84 -7.66
N GLN A 478 6.38 -9.09 -6.39
CA GLN A 478 6.53 -8.19 -5.30
C GLN A 478 7.94 -7.58 -5.27
N PHE A 479 8.09 -6.27 -5.39
CA PHE A 479 9.40 -5.65 -5.17
C PHE A 479 9.65 -5.56 -3.66
N VAL A 480 10.89 -5.77 -3.23
CA VAL A 480 11.30 -5.49 -1.85
C VAL A 480 11.77 -4.04 -1.78
N TYR A 481 11.26 -3.28 -0.82
CA TYR A 481 11.74 -1.92 -0.59
C TYR A 481 13.20 -1.94 -0.16
N VAL A 482 14.06 -1.26 -0.93
CA VAL A 482 15.46 -1.05 -0.58
C VAL A 482 15.62 0.41 -0.18
N PRO A 483 15.79 0.70 1.12
CA PRO A 483 15.89 2.08 1.59
C PRO A 483 17.24 2.69 1.18
N ALA A 484 17.33 4.02 1.26
CA ALA A 484 18.63 4.69 1.20
C ALA A 484 19.51 4.29 2.41
N GLN A 485 20.83 4.45 2.28
CA GLN A 485 21.77 4.11 3.37
C GLN A 485 21.39 4.84 4.67
N GLY A 486 21.34 4.09 5.78
CA GLY A 486 20.99 4.61 7.10
C GLY A 486 19.51 4.88 7.32
N ARG A 487 18.63 4.45 6.39
CA ARG A 487 17.18 4.55 6.52
C ARG A 487 16.55 3.20 6.88
N PRO A 488 15.38 3.18 7.54
CA PRO A 488 14.76 1.92 7.95
C PRO A 488 14.37 1.07 6.75
N THR A 489 14.72 -0.22 6.77
CA THR A 489 14.35 -1.20 5.74
C THR A 489 12.87 -1.55 5.76
N GLY A 490 12.20 -1.22 6.85
CA GLY A 490 10.89 -1.76 7.15
C GLY A 490 10.95 -3.28 7.27
N PRO A 491 9.82 -3.96 7.04
CA PRO A 491 9.71 -5.38 7.27
C PRO A 491 10.48 -6.30 6.29
N GLY A 492 10.91 -5.78 5.14
CA GLY A 492 11.65 -6.56 4.14
C GLY A 492 10.80 -7.57 3.35
N TYR A 493 9.47 -7.51 3.44
CA TYR A 493 8.60 -8.35 2.62
C TYR A 493 8.41 -7.78 1.22
N GLY A 494 7.99 -8.64 0.30
CA GLY A 494 7.61 -8.21 -1.03
C GLY A 494 6.30 -7.40 -1.05
N LEU A 495 6.26 -6.35 -1.89
CA LEU A 495 5.09 -5.50 -2.14
C LEU A 495 4.66 -5.54 -3.61
N GLY A 496 3.36 -5.68 -3.86
CA GLY A 496 2.72 -5.63 -5.18
C GLY A 496 3.14 -4.39 -5.96
N SER A 497 3.57 -4.60 -7.20
CA SER A 497 4.28 -3.57 -7.98
C SER A 497 3.49 -3.01 -9.17
N LYS A 498 2.44 -3.72 -9.60
CA LYS A 498 1.58 -3.39 -10.74
C LYS A 498 0.18 -3.96 -10.48
N LEU A 499 -0.85 -3.13 -10.67
CA LEU A 499 -2.25 -3.57 -10.52
C LEU A 499 -2.60 -4.59 -11.62
N VAL A 500 -3.48 -5.53 -11.31
CA VAL A 500 -3.96 -6.49 -12.31
C VAL A 500 -4.81 -5.78 -13.36
N SER A 501 -4.67 -6.23 -14.61
CA SER A 501 -5.42 -5.73 -15.75
C SER A 501 -5.76 -6.91 -16.67
N ALA A 502 -6.90 -6.80 -17.35
CA ALA A 502 -7.27 -7.74 -18.41
C ALA A 502 -6.45 -7.54 -19.70
N LYS A 503 -5.60 -6.51 -19.76
CA LYS A 503 -4.77 -6.12 -20.90
C LYS A 503 -3.30 -6.37 -20.62
N THR A 504 -2.55 -6.72 -21.67
CA THR A 504 -1.11 -7.00 -21.57
C THR A 504 -0.26 -5.76 -21.33
N ASP A 505 -0.69 -4.62 -21.87
CA ASP A 505 0.11 -3.39 -21.95
C ASP A 505 -0.16 -2.42 -20.79
N ASP A 506 -0.79 -2.88 -19.72
CA ASP A 506 -1.15 -2.00 -18.62
C ASP A 506 0.06 -1.59 -17.75
N PHE A 507 -0.02 -0.39 -17.18
CA PHE A 507 1.03 0.23 -16.40
C PHE A 507 0.54 0.79 -15.07
N ALA A 508 -0.70 0.51 -14.66
CA ALA A 508 -1.23 1.01 -13.40
C ALA A 508 -0.40 0.45 -12.22
N ARG A 509 0.07 1.35 -11.36
CA ARG A 509 0.91 0.99 -10.19
C ARG A 509 0.33 1.63 -8.95
N PRO A 510 0.34 0.93 -7.80
CA PRO A 510 0.09 1.60 -6.53
C PRO A 510 1.25 2.57 -6.20
N PRO A 511 1.01 3.66 -5.46
CA PRO A 511 2.04 4.67 -5.20
C PRO A 511 3.31 4.14 -4.50
N TRP A 512 3.19 3.11 -3.66
CA TRP A 512 4.37 2.50 -3.03
C TRP A 512 5.29 1.78 -4.03
N ALA A 513 4.82 1.45 -5.22
CA ALA A 513 5.62 0.79 -6.26
C ALA A 513 6.27 1.76 -7.25
N TRP A 514 6.09 3.07 -7.04
CA TRP A 514 6.59 4.07 -7.96
C TRP A 514 8.11 4.24 -7.80
N ARG A 515 8.81 4.20 -8.93
CA ARG A 515 10.20 4.59 -9.09
C ARG A 515 10.18 5.90 -9.87
N TRP A 516 10.31 7.02 -9.17
CA TRP A 516 10.27 8.37 -9.76
C TRP A 516 11.27 8.48 -10.92
N LYS A 517 10.76 8.26 -12.14
CA LYS A 517 11.52 8.24 -13.39
C LYS A 517 10.78 9.13 -14.39
N PRO A 518 10.99 10.46 -14.35
CA PRO A 518 10.46 11.34 -15.39
C PRO A 518 11.13 10.97 -16.73
N GLY A 519 10.33 10.91 -17.81
CA GLY A 519 10.76 10.41 -19.12
C GLY A 519 11.24 11.48 -20.08
N THR A 520 11.23 12.75 -19.68
CA THR A 520 11.88 13.85 -20.40
C THR A 520 12.88 14.55 -19.49
N LEU A 521 13.94 15.07 -20.12
CA LEU A 521 15.11 15.77 -19.57
C LEU A 521 14.76 17.09 -18.84
N SER A 522 13.70 17.13 -18.02
CA SER A 522 13.51 18.25 -17.11
C SER A 522 14.73 18.29 -16.19
N ALA A 523 15.36 19.46 -16.06
CA ALA A 523 16.63 19.65 -15.34
C ALA A 523 16.56 19.26 -13.84
N SER A 524 15.38 18.84 -13.37
CA SER A 524 15.03 18.41 -12.03
C SER A 524 14.90 16.88 -11.86
N TYR A 525 15.45 16.07 -12.78
CA TYR A 525 15.54 14.61 -12.60
C TYR A 525 16.26 14.23 -11.29
N TYR A 526 15.65 13.32 -10.53
CA TYR A 526 16.26 12.63 -9.39
C TYR A 526 15.70 11.20 -9.30
N ASP A 527 16.56 10.18 -9.43
CA ASP A 527 16.16 8.77 -9.26
C ASP A 527 15.96 8.52 -7.75
N LEU A 528 14.71 8.34 -7.33
CA LEU A 528 14.43 7.82 -6.00
C LEU A 528 14.46 6.30 -6.02
N PRO A 529 14.93 5.66 -4.94
CA PRO A 529 14.62 4.26 -4.70
C PRO A 529 13.11 4.04 -4.83
N ARG A 530 12.74 2.95 -5.50
CA ARG A 530 11.32 2.58 -5.68
C ARG A 530 10.62 2.58 -4.32
N GLY A 531 9.47 3.26 -4.25
CA GLY A 531 8.65 3.38 -3.05
C GLY A 531 9.11 4.41 -2.03
N ALA A 532 10.30 5.01 -2.16
CA ALA A 532 10.81 5.96 -1.16
C ALA A 532 9.88 7.16 -0.95
N ALA A 533 9.24 7.68 -2.00
CA ALA A 533 8.31 8.80 -1.88
C ALA A 533 7.07 8.49 -1.02
N PHE A 534 6.73 7.21 -0.87
CA PHE A 534 5.54 6.76 -0.16
C PHE A 534 5.87 6.09 1.19
N LEU A 535 6.87 5.22 1.20
CA LEU A 535 7.28 4.43 2.37
C LEU A 535 8.21 5.22 3.30
N ASP A 536 9.05 6.11 2.75
CA ASP A 536 9.96 6.99 3.51
C ASP A 536 9.80 8.47 3.10
N PRO A 537 8.60 9.05 3.27
CA PRO A 537 8.29 10.40 2.79
C PRO A 537 9.16 11.48 3.45
N ALA A 538 9.69 11.25 4.64
CA ALA A 538 10.48 12.24 5.36
C ALA A 538 11.89 12.35 4.79
N TRP A 539 12.54 11.22 4.52
CA TRP A 539 13.83 11.22 3.84
C TRP A 539 13.71 11.79 2.44
N GLN A 540 12.67 11.38 1.71
CA GLN A 540 12.43 11.88 0.36
C GLN A 540 12.25 13.40 0.36
N MET A 541 11.48 13.95 1.30
CA MET A 541 11.25 15.39 1.42
C MET A 541 12.54 16.13 1.79
N TRP A 542 13.28 15.65 2.80
CA TRP A 542 14.60 16.20 3.16
C TRP A 542 15.53 16.27 1.95
N HIS A 543 15.60 15.20 1.17
CA HIS A 543 16.43 15.13 -0.01
C HIS A 543 15.98 16.12 -1.10
N ARG A 544 14.67 16.19 -1.39
CA ARG A 544 14.12 17.16 -2.36
C ARG A 544 14.37 18.61 -1.96
N LEU A 545 14.41 18.91 -0.68
CA LEU A 545 14.74 20.25 -0.19
C LEU A 545 16.25 20.54 -0.23
N GLY A 546 17.08 19.58 -0.64
CA GLY A 546 18.55 19.69 -0.73
C GLY A 546 19.27 19.44 0.59
N GLY A 547 18.55 19.02 1.64
CA GLY A 547 19.09 18.74 2.97
C GLY A 547 19.98 19.85 3.52
N GLU A 548 21.01 19.47 4.28
CA GLU A 548 21.98 20.41 4.85
C GLU A 548 22.70 21.27 3.81
N THR A 549 22.93 20.74 2.60
CA THR A 549 23.64 21.49 1.55
C THR A 549 22.85 22.71 1.07
N ALA A 550 21.52 22.65 1.18
CA ALA A 550 20.63 23.78 0.91
C ALA A 550 20.37 24.65 2.15
N GLY A 551 20.97 24.33 3.30
CA GLY A 551 20.75 25.03 4.57
C GLY A 551 19.52 24.55 5.35
N LEU A 552 18.94 23.40 5.02
CA LEU A 552 17.88 22.81 5.83
C LEU A 552 18.48 22.29 7.14
N ALA A 553 18.08 22.90 8.27
CA ALA A 553 18.59 22.51 9.58
C ALA A 553 18.11 21.11 9.95
N LYS A 554 19.05 20.25 10.37
CA LYS A 554 18.73 18.98 11.04
C LYS A 554 17.92 19.24 12.32
N TRP A 555 17.13 18.25 12.70
CA TRP A 555 16.42 18.25 13.96
C TRP A 555 17.37 18.41 15.15
N ASP A 556 17.12 19.44 15.97
CA ASP A 556 17.77 19.68 17.24
C ASP A 556 16.81 19.27 18.36
N GLU A 557 17.16 18.19 19.05
CA GLU A 557 16.32 17.59 20.08
C GLU A 557 16.12 18.51 21.30
N ALA A 558 17.12 19.33 21.64
CA ALA A 558 17.05 20.24 22.78
C ALA A 558 16.16 21.46 22.47
N LYS A 559 16.23 21.96 21.23
CA LYS A 559 15.44 23.12 20.79
C LYS A 559 14.06 22.73 20.27
N LYS A 560 13.87 21.44 19.92
CA LYS A 560 12.67 20.93 19.22
C LYS A 560 12.41 21.73 17.93
N THR A 561 13.47 21.99 17.17
CA THR A 561 13.43 22.74 15.91
C THR A 561 14.21 22.02 14.80
N GLY A 562 13.94 22.39 13.56
CA GLY A 562 14.57 21.79 12.38
C GLY A 562 13.74 20.67 11.76
N PHE A 563 14.33 19.97 10.79
CA PHE A 563 13.68 18.91 10.05
C PHE A 563 14.15 17.53 10.54
N SER A 564 13.21 16.68 10.93
CA SER A 564 13.47 15.31 11.38
C SER A 564 13.13 14.33 10.28
N THR A 565 14.06 13.42 10.00
CA THR A 565 13.80 12.21 9.23
C THR A 565 13.50 11.00 10.13
N ASP A 566 13.57 11.18 11.46
CA ASP A 566 13.26 10.12 12.43
C ASP A 566 11.76 10.05 12.68
N TYR A 567 11.23 8.84 12.54
CA TYR A 567 9.80 8.56 12.65
C TYR A 567 9.37 8.36 14.09
N CYS A 568 8.24 8.99 14.42
CA CYS A 568 7.42 8.65 15.58
C CYS A 568 6.40 7.58 15.23
N PHE A 569 5.88 7.63 14.00
CA PHE A 569 4.95 6.64 13.48
C PHE A 569 5.17 6.49 11.97
N ASN A 570 5.38 5.27 11.51
CA ASN A 570 5.37 4.91 10.09
C ASN A 570 4.90 3.47 9.98
N ALA A 571 3.61 3.29 9.70
CA ALA A 571 2.98 1.98 9.57
C ALA A 571 3.63 1.09 8.50
N TYR A 572 4.17 1.69 7.43
CA TYR A 572 4.78 0.96 6.32
C TYR A 572 6.13 0.36 6.70
N LEU A 573 6.87 1.05 7.57
CA LEU A 573 8.18 0.62 8.07
C LEU A 573 8.08 -0.11 9.42
N GLY A 574 6.86 -0.35 9.92
CA GLY A 574 6.64 -1.03 11.20
C GLY A 574 7.09 -0.22 12.43
N ILE A 575 7.10 1.11 12.33
CA ILE A 575 7.56 2.00 13.40
C ILE A 575 6.35 2.58 14.12
N ASP A 576 6.27 2.36 15.43
CA ASP A 576 5.36 3.07 16.33
C ASP A 576 6.05 3.31 17.67
N VAL A 577 6.59 4.51 17.83
CA VAL A 577 7.24 4.99 19.05
C VAL A 577 6.59 6.26 19.58
N ARG A 578 5.32 6.51 19.19
CA ARG A 578 4.55 7.70 19.62
C ARG A 578 4.49 7.87 21.14
N LYS A 579 4.52 6.75 21.87
CA LYS A 579 4.51 6.70 23.34
C LYS A 579 5.89 6.82 23.97
N SER A 580 6.95 7.01 23.21
CA SER A 580 8.32 7.17 23.71
C SER A 580 8.79 8.61 23.52
N GLU A 581 9.63 9.11 24.41
CA GLU A 581 10.42 10.31 24.13
C GLU A 581 11.36 10.03 22.93
N PRO A 582 11.53 10.97 21.99
CA PRO A 582 11.03 12.35 21.95
C PRO A 582 9.69 12.55 21.21
N CYS A 583 8.99 11.46 20.95
CA CYS A 583 7.78 11.43 20.14
C CYS A 583 6.50 11.68 20.94
N GLN A 584 6.56 11.71 22.26
CA GLN A 584 5.47 12.31 23.03
C GLN A 584 5.45 13.81 22.74
N LEU A 585 4.34 14.30 22.20
CA LEU A 585 4.06 15.73 22.27
C LEU A 585 3.87 16.02 23.76
N GLY A 586 4.68 16.95 24.30
CA GLY A 586 4.40 17.50 25.62
C GLY A 586 2.95 17.98 25.69
N PRO A 587 2.34 17.96 26.89
CA PRO A 587 0.92 18.24 27.09
C PRO A 587 0.44 19.57 26.49
#